data_AF-A0A484ZEJ1-F1
#
_entry.id   AF-A0A484ZEJ1-F1
#
_cell.length_a   1.000
_cell.length_b   1.000
_cell.length_c   1.000
_cell.angle_alpha   90.00
_cell.angle_beta   90.00
_cell.angle_gamma   90.00
#
_symmetry.space_group_name_H-M   'P 1'
#
loop_
_entity.id
_entity.type
_entity.pdbx_description
1 polymer ?
#
loop_
_entity_poly.entity_id
_entity_poly.type
_entity_poly.pdbx_seq_one_letter_code
_entity_poly.pdbx_strand_id
1 'polypeptide(L)'
;MSKKMNLLMISMLALNIGAASAAPDNYPADYQKIIDAAKKEGKVVIYSTTDTAAAAPIIKGFEALYPGISVEYNDMNSTELYNRYISEQASSSGSGDVVWSSAMDTGLKLAKDYAMPYKSPEADKLPSWAVWKETAYGTTYEPLVFIYNKRLIKEDEVPKSHADLATLIKSQPTDSKIKLPPMISKNLLWALCCRSKI
;
A
#
# COMPACT_ATOMS: atom_id res chain seq x y z
N MET A 1 -24.44 -18.53 -68.52
CA MET A 1 -25.17 -17.78 -67.48
C MET A 1 -24.55 -18.12 -66.12
N SER A 2 -23.57 -17.36 -65.61
CA SER A 2 -23.25 -17.30 -64.17
C SER A 2 -22.20 -16.21 -63.86
N LYS A 3 -22.70 -15.16 -63.21
CA LYS A 3 -22.14 -14.13 -62.32
C LYS A 3 -20.61 -13.92 -62.21
N LYS A 4 -20.19 -12.69 -62.55
CA LYS A 4 -18.98 -12.02 -62.06
C LYS A 4 -19.14 -11.69 -60.56
N MET A 5 -18.18 -12.08 -59.72
CA MET A 5 -18.15 -11.73 -58.30
C MET A 5 -17.12 -10.60 -58.10
N ASN A 6 -17.60 -9.40 -57.78
CA ASN A 6 -16.77 -8.25 -57.42
C ASN A 6 -16.35 -8.38 -55.95
N LEU A 7 -15.04 -8.45 -55.70
CA LEU A 7 -14.46 -8.47 -54.36
C LEU A 7 -14.16 -7.02 -53.93
N LEU A 8 -15.04 -6.46 -53.09
CA LEU A 8 -14.81 -5.19 -52.41
C LEU A 8 -14.11 -5.46 -51.08
N MET A 9 -12.83 -5.09 -50.98
CA MET A 9 -12.09 -5.03 -49.71
C MET A 9 -12.58 -3.84 -48.89
N ILE A 10 -13.09 -4.10 -47.69
CA ILE A 10 -13.32 -3.08 -46.66
C ILE A 10 -12.17 -3.19 -45.66
N SER A 11 -11.29 -2.18 -45.68
CA SER A 11 -10.24 -1.99 -44.68
C SER A 11 -10.87 -1.49 -43.37
N MET A 12 -10.86 -2.32 -42.33
CA MET A 12 -11.22 -1.92 -40.97
C MET A 12 -10.01 -1.26 -40.31
N LEU A 13 -9.98 0.07 -40.27
CA LEU A 13 -9.11 0.81 -39.37
C LEU A 13 -9.66 0.66 -37.94
N ALA A 14 -9.03 -0.19 -37.13
CA ALA A 14 -9.28 -0.26 -35.70
C ALA A 14 -8.62 0.96 -35.02
N LEU A 15 -9.41 2.01 -34.75
CA LEU A 15 -9.06 3.05 -33.79
C LEU A 15 -9.04 2.43 -32.39
N ASN A 16 -7.85 2.05 -31.91
CA ASN A 16 -7.60 1.79 -30.49
C ASN A 16 -7.66 3.13 -29.75
N ILE A 17 -8.87 3.59 -29.42
CA ILE A 17 -9.06 4.63 -28.42
C ILE A 17 -8.82 3.93 -27.08
N GLY A 18 -7.65 4.15 -26.49
CA GLY A 18 -7.38 3.71 -25.12
C GLY A 18 -8.49 4.25 -24.23
N ALA A 19 -9.28 3.34 -23.66
CA ALA A 19 -10.29 3.70 -22.69
C ALA A 19 -9.57 4.32 -21.49
N ALA A 20 -9.61 5.65 -21.36
CA ALA A 20 -9.34 6.29 -20.09
C ALA A 20 -10.38 5.70 -19.12
N SER A 21 -9.92 4.90 -18.16
CA SER A 21 -10.82 4.34 -17.16
C SER A 21 -11.46 5.51 -16.43
N ALA A 22 -12.76 5.71 -16.66
CA ALA A 22 -13.54 6.66 -15.88
C ALA A 22 -13.49 6.23 -14.41
N ALA A 23 -13.58 7.20 -13.50
CA ALA A 23 -13.72 6.90 -12.08
C ALA A 23 -14.95 6.00 -11.85
N PRO A 24 -14.92 5.10 -10.86
CA PRO A 24 -16.09 4.28 -10.51
C PRO A 24 -17.34 5.12 -10.26
N ASP A 25 -18.53 4.56 -10.53
CA ASP A 25 -19.81 5.28 -10.44
C ASP A 25 -20.10 5.91 -9.06
N ASN A 26 -19.48 5.39 -7.99
CA ASN A 26 -19.60 5.90 -6.63
C ASN A 26 -18.65 7.07 -6.30
N TYR A 27 -17.83 7.53 -7.25
CA TYR A 27 -16.91 8.64 -7.05
C TYR A 27 -17.56 10.00 -7.33
N PRO A 28 -17.04 11.10 -6.73
CA PRO A 28 -17.51 12.45 -7.04
C PRO A 28 -17.47 12.75 -8.55
N ALA A 29 -18.48 13.47 -9.05
CA ALA A 29 -18.59 13.79 -10.49
C ALA A 29 -17.40 14.59 -11.03
N ASP A 30 -16.67 15.28 -10.16
CA ASP A 30 -15.49 16.07 -10.50
C ASP A 30 -14.16 15.32 -10.29
N TYR A 31 -14.18 14.02 -9.95
CA TYR A 31 -12.97 13.22 -9.71
C TYR A 31 -12.05 13.15 -10.94
N GLN A 32 -12.60 13.28 -12.15
CA GLN A 32 -11.81 13.38 -13.37
C GLN A 32 -10.83 14.57 -13.33
N LYS A 33 -11.19 15.69 -12.69
CA LYS A 33 -10.29 16.84 -12.52
C LYS A 33 -9.07 16.49 -11.66
N ILE A 34 -9.26 15.62 -10.66
CA ILE A 34 -8.17 15.12 -9.80
C ILE A 34 -7.23 14.24 -10.63
N ILE A 35 -7.78 13.32 -11.43
CA ILE A 35 -6.99 12.46 -12.32
C ILE A 35 -6.20 13.30 -13.33
N ASP A 36 -6.83 14.29 -13.95
CA ASP A 36 -6.19 15.16 -14.94
C ASP A 36 -5.08 16.02 -14.33
N ALA A 37 -5.28 16.52 -13.09
CA ALA A 37 -4.25 17.22 -12.35
C ALA A 37 -3.07 16.28 -11.99
N ALA A 38 -3.36 15.07 -11.52
CA ALA A 38 -2.34 14.09 -11.16
C ALA A 38 -1.52 13.64 -12.38
N LYS A 39 -2.13 13.51 -13.57
CA LYS A 39 -1.41 13.27 -14.83
C LYS A 39 -0.46 14.41 -15.23
N LYS A 40 -0.81 15.66 -14.92
CA LYS A 40 0.10 16.80 -15.14
C LYS A 40 1.31 16.76 -14.19
N GLU A 41 1.12 16.24 -12.98
CA GLU A 41 2.19 16.05 -12.00
C GLU A 41 3.07 14.83 -12.32
N GLY A 42 2.47 13.77 -12.87
CA GLY A 42 3.14 12.63 -13.51
C GLY A 42 3.73 11.59 -12.55
N LYS A 43 3.76 11.85 -11.24
CA LYS A 43 4.35 10.95 -10.26
C LYS A 43 3.71 11.10 -8.87
N VAL A 44 3.55 9.98 -8.17
CA VAL A 44 3.25 9.93 -6.74
C VAL A 44 4.39 9.23 -6.00
N VAL A 45 4.87 9.83 -4.92
CA VAL A 45 5.92 9.26 -4.06
C VAL A 45 5.28 8.61 -2.83
N ILE A 46 5.53 7.33 -2.62
CA ILE A 46 4.99 6.56 -1.50
C ILE A 46 6.13 6.14 -0.59
N TYR A 47 6.05 6.48 0.70
CA TYR A 47 6.92 5.94 1.73
C TYR A 47 6.19 4.82 2.45
N SER A 48 6.78 3.63 2.50
CA SER A 48 6.10 2.48 3.07
C SER A 48 7.00 1.54 3.83
N THR A 49 6.40 0.81 4.78
CA THR A 49 6.99 -0.33 5.48
C THR A 49 6.57 -1.68 4.87
N THR A 50 5.79 -1.66 3.80
CA THR A 50 5.36 -2.86 3.09
C THR A 50 6.37 -3.22 2.02
N ASP A 51 6.84 -4.47 2.05
CA ASP A 51 7.82 -4.98 1.10
C ASP A 51 7.41 -4.68 -0.35
N THR A 52 8.33 -4.15 -1.14
CA THR A 52 8.09 -3.77 -2.55
C THR A 52 7.52 -4.93 -3.37
N ALA A 53 7.96 -6.16 -3.09
CA ALA A 53 7.46 -7.36 -3.75
C ALA A 53 5.95 -7.61 -3.49
N ALA A 54 5.47 -7.29 -2.28
CA ALA A 54 4.05 -7.39 -1.94
C ALA A 54 3.23 -6.24 -2.54
N ALA A 55 3.81 -5.03 -2.63
CA ALA A 55 3.16 -3.87 -3.23
C ALA A 55 3.14 -3.88 -4.77
N ALA A 56 4.06 -4.60 -5.42
CA ALA A 56 4.24 -4.56 -6.87
C ALA A 56 2.96 -4.82 -7.70
N PRO A 57 2.07 -5.77 -7.35
CA PRO A 57 0.80 -5.95 -8.07
C PRO A 57 -0.13 -4.74 -7.94
N ILE A 58 -0.16 -4.10 -6.77
CA ILE A 58 -0.99 -2.91 -6.51
C ILE A 58 -0.45 -1.73 -7.31
N ILE A 59 0.87 -1.53 -7.32
CA ILE A 59 1.53 -0.49 -8.12
C ILE A 59 1.21 -0.67 -9.61
N LYS A 60 1.39 -1.88 -10.14
CA LYS A 60 1.06 -2.19 -11.55
C LYS A 60 -0.42 -1.93 -11.87
N GLY A 61 -1.31 -2.31 -10.96
CA GLY A 61 -2.74 -2.05 -11.10
C GLY A 61 -3.04 -0.55 -11.15
N PHE A 62 -2.43 0.24 -10.27
CA PHE A 62 -2.56 1.70 -10.25
C PHE A 62 -2.07 2.33 -11.55
N GLU A 63 -0.85 2.00 -12.01
CA GLU A 63 -0.26 2.57 -13.23
C GLU A 63 -1.04 2.16 -14.50
N ALA A 64 -1.63 0.97 -14.51
CA ALA A 64 -2.52 0.54 -15.59
C ALA A 64 -3.86 1.28 -15.59
N LEU A 65 -4.44 1.54 -14.41
CA LEU A 65 -5.69 2.28 -14.25
C LEU A 65 -5.53 3.78 -14.54
N TYR A 66 -4.37 4.34 -14.21
CA TYR A 66 -4.06 5.76 -14.39
C TYR A 66 -2.81 5.97 -15.25
N PRO A 67 -2.89 5.72 -16.57
CA PRO A 67 -1.76 5.95 -17.47
C PRO A 67 -1.27 7.41 -17.41
N GLY A 68 0.05 7.59 -17.33
CA GLY A 68 0.69 8.89 -17.20
C GLY A 68 1.02 9.32 -15.77
N ILE A 69 0.71 8.48 -14.77
CA ILE A 69 1.12 8.68 -13.37
C ILE A 69 2.03 7.50 -12.98
N SER A 70 3.29 7.79 -12.68
CA SER A 70 4.25 6.79 -12.18
C SER A 70 4.22 6.71 -10.65
N VAL A 71 4.54 5.54 -10.09
CA VAL A 71 4.68 5.37 -8.63
C VAL A 71 6.16 5.26 -8.27
N GLU A 72 6.66 6.20 -7.46
CA GLU A 72 7.94 6.06 -6.80
C GLU A 72 7.74 5.47 -5.41
N TYR A 73 8.04 4.19 -5.26
CA TYR A 73 7.82 3.45 -4.03
C TYR A 73 9.12 3.30 -3.23
N ASN A 74 9.15 3.87 -2.03
CA ASN A 74 10.27 3.81 -1.11
C ASN A 74 9.93 2.88 0.06
N ASP A 75 10.48 1.67 0.00
CA ASP A 75 10.35 0.63 1.01
C ASP A 75 11.45 0.76 2.07
N MET A 76 11.05 1.01 3.31
CA MET A 76 11.96 1.24 4.43
C MET A 76 11.34 0.80 5.76
N ASN A 77 12.19 0.54 6.77
CA ASN A 77 11.67 0.22 8.10
C ASN A 77 10.96 1.43 8.73
N SER A 78 10.07 1.18 9.71
CA SER A 78 9.22 2.23 10.29
C SER A 78 9.98 3.36 11.00
N THR A 79 11.12 3.04 11.64
CA THR A 79 11.96 4.04 12.31
C THR A 79 12.61 4.98 11.31
N GLU A 80 13.16 4.42 10.24
CA GLU A 80 13.73 5.18 9.13
C GLU A 80 12.68 6.04 8.45
N LEU A 81 11.49 5.48 8.16
CA LEU A 81 10.37 6.22 7.58
C LEU A 81 10.01 7.45 8.41
N TYR A 82 9.77 7.25 9.69
CA TYR A 82 9.38 8.34 10.59
C TYR A 82 10.46 9.43 10.64
N ASN A 83 11.72 9.04 10.87
CA ASN A 83 12.83 9.99 10.99
C ASN A 83 13.11 10.74 9.69
N ARG A 84 13.04 10.05 8.54
CA ARG A 84 13.20 10.67 7.22
C ARG A 84 12.10 11.69 6.98
N TYR A 85 10.84 11.32 7.19
CA TYR A 85 9.70 12.20 6.97
C TYR A 85 9.80 13.48 7.81
N ILE A 86 10.03 13.38 9.11
CA ILE A 86 10.15 14.58 9.97
C ILE A 86 11.36 15.45 9.60
N SER A 87 12.45 14.86 9.12
CA SER A 87 13.64 15.61 8.69
C SER A 87 13.40 16.35 7.36
N GLU A 88 12.68 15.73 6.43
CA GLU A 88 12.28 16.36 5.17
C GLU A 88 11.31 17.51 5.43
N GLN A 89 10.33 17.31 6.32
CA GLN A 89 9.42 18.38 6.75
C GLN A 89 10.16 19.54 7.45
N ALA A 90 11.14 19.26 8.31
CA ALA A 90 11.89 20.30 9.02
C ALA A 90 12.82 21.11 8.10
N SER A 91 13.29 20.51 7.01
CA SER A 91 14.15 21.17 6.02
C SER A 91 13.38 21.79 4.86
N SER A 92 12.05 21.73 4.86
CA SER A 92 11.19 22.09 3.73
C SER A 92 11.62 21.41 2.42
N SER A 93 12.21 20.23 2.53
CA SER A 93 12.52 19.39 1.37
C SER A 93 11.26 18.63 0.96
N GLY A 94 11.11 18.32 -0.32
CA GLY A 94 10.01 17.47 -0.77
C GLY A 94 10.03 16.13 -0.04
N SER A 95 8.86 15.68 0.43
CA SER A 95 8.65 14.43 1.16
C SER A 95 7.77 13.45 0.38
N GLY A 96 7.44 12.31 0.98
CA GLY A 96 6.47 11.35 0.42
C GLY A 96 5.06 11.91 0.38
N ASP A 97 4.38 11.76 -0.77
CA ASP A 97 2.98 12.16 -0.98
C ASP A 97 1.99 11.27 -0.20
N VAL A 98 2.37 10.01 0.01
CA VAL A 98 1.62 9.01 0.78
C VAL A 98 2.55 8.30 1.75
N VAL A 99 2.15 8.22 3.02
CA VAL A 99 2.80 7.35 4.01
C VAL A 99 1.93 6.11 4.22
N TRP A 100 2.49 4.93 3.96
CA TRP A 100 1.80 3.64 4.14
C TRP A 100 2.58 2.75 5.10
N SER A 101 2.26 2.82 6.40
CA SER A 101 3.06 2.22 7.47
C SER A 101 2.26 1.24 8.33
N SER A 102 2.90 0.15 8.75
CA SER A 102 2.39 -0.80 9.76
C SER A 102 2.66 -0.35 11.20
N ALA A 103 3.51 0.67 11.41
CA ALA A 103 3.71 1.25 12.73
C ALA A 103 2.60 2.28 13.00
N MET A 104 1.52 1.81 13.62
CA MET A 104 0.30 2.62 13.85
C MET A 104 0.55 3.86 14.72
N ASP A 105 1.42 3.75 15.72
CA ASP A 105 1.74 4.83 16.65
C ASP A 105 2.45 5.99 15.96
N THR A 106 3.52 5.71 15.20
CA THR A 106 4.25 6.73 14.44
C THR A 106 3.45 7.20 13.24
N GLY A 107 2.70 6.31 12.57
CA GLY A 107 1.79 6.66 11.49
C GLY A 107 0.73 7.67 11.94
N LEU A 108 0.02 7.41 13.05
CA LEU A 108 -0.97 8.35 13.59
C LEU A 108 -0.33 9.65 14.09
N LYS A 109 0.91 9.61 14.59
CA LYS A 109 1.64 10.84 14.94
C LYS A 109 1.87 11.71 13.72
N LEU A 110 2.35 11.13 12.62
CA LEU A 110 2.52 11.86 11.35
C LEU A 110 1.17 12.35 10.80
N ALA A 111 0.12 11.54 10.91
CA ALA A 111 -1.24 11.92 10.51
C ALA A 111 -1.72 13.18 11.22
N LYS A 112 -1.52 13.23 12.54
CA LYS A 112 -1.94 14.34 13.38
C LYS A 112 -1.22 15.64 13.04
N ASP A 113 0.07 15.55 12.73
CA ASP A 113 0.94 16.71 12.56
C ASP A 113 0.98 17.24 11.12
N TYR A 114 0.89 16.35 10.13
CA TYR A 114 1.26 16.66 8.74
C TYR A 114 0.25 16.19 7.69
N ALA A 115 -0.63 15.22 7.99
CA ALA A 115 -1.54 14.71 6.96
C ALA A 115 -2.61 15.73 6.60
N MET A 116 -2.96 15.75 5.32
CA MET A 116 -4.09 16.52 4.83
C MET A 116 -5.38 15.72 4.97
N PRO A 117 -6.50 16.37 5.29
CA PRO A 117 -7.81 15.72 5.20
C PRO A 117 -8.08 15.25 3.77
N TYR A 118 -8.47 14.00 3.63
CA TYR A 118 -8.89 13.39 2.37
C TYR A 118 -10.10 12.52 2.64
N LYS A 119 -11.31 13.01 2.34
CA LYS A 119 -12.53 12.23 2.44
C LYS A 119 -12.60 11.17 1.33
N SER A 120 -12.12 9.96 1.62
CA SER A 120 -12.11 8.86 0.67
C SER A 120 -13.54 8.48 0.21
N PRO A 121 -13.79 8.35 -1.12
CA PRO A 121 -15.05 7.79 -1.64
C PRO A 121 -15.32 6.35 -1.17
N GLU A 122 -14.29 5.65 -0.71
CA GLU A 122 -14.36 4.27 -0.20
C GLU A 122 -14.53 4.20 1.33
N ALA A 123 -14.58 5.34 2.03
CA ALA A 123 -14.62 5.37 3.50
C ALA A 123 -15.81 4.60 4.09
N ASP A 124 -16.97 4.64 3.43
CA ASP A 124 -18.19 3.95 3.86
C ASP A 124 -18.09 2.42 3.72
N LYS A 125 -17.06 1.91 3.04
CA LYS A 125 -16.77 0.47 2.93
C LYS A 125 -15.81 -0.02 4.01
N LEU A 126 -15.24 0.89 4.79
CA LEU A 126 -14.34 0.56 5.88
C LEU A 126 -15.09 0.48 7.21
N PRO A 127 -14.66 -0.40 8.13
CA PRO A 127 -15.11 -0.32 9.50
C PRO A 127 -14.81 1.06 10.09
N SER A 128 -15.69 1.59 10.93
CA SER A 128 -15.53 2.94 11.50
C SER A 128 -14.23 3.12 12.29
N TRP A 129 -13.73 2.05 12.91
CA TRP A 129 -12.47 2.05 13.65
C TRP A 129 -11.22 2.16 12.75
N ALA A 130 -11.36 1.90 11.44
CA ALA A 130 -10.28 2.01 10.46
C ALA A 130 -10.21 3.40 9.81
N VAL A 131 -11.02 4.37 10.25
CA VAL A 131 -10.98 5.75 9.74
C VAL A 131 -10.71 6.69 10.90
N TRP A 132 -9.59 7.43 10.84
CA TRP A 132 -9.27 8.44 11.85
C TRP A 132 -9.32 9.82 11.21
N LYS A 133 -10.34 10.59 11.59
CA LYS A 133 -10.53 12.02 11.23
C LYS A 133 -10.37 12.36 9.73
N GLU A 134 -10.67 11.40 8.86
CA GLU A 134 -10.49 11.54 7.40
C GLU A 134 -9.04 11.88 6.97
N THR A 135 -8.04 11.67 7.83
CA THR A 135 -6.62 11.92 7.54
C THR A 135 -5.79 10.64 7.51
N ALA A 136 -6.28 9.60 8.18
CA ALA A 136 -5.68 8.28 8.17
C ALA A 136 -6.74 7.22 7.86
N TYR A 137 -6.33 6.20 7.09
CA TYR A 137 -7.15 5.04 6.73
C TYR A 137 -6.44 3.70 6.96
N GLY A 138 -7.04 2.80 7.73
CA GLY A 138 -6.62 1.42 7.89
C GLY A 138 -6.95 0.59 6.66
N THR A 139 -5.94 0.09 5.96
CA THR A 139 -6.08 -0.59 4.65
C THR A 139 -5.83 -2.10 4.70
N THR A 140 -5.29 -2.63 5.79
CA THR A 140 -5.02 -4.07 5.95
C THR A 140 -5.39 -4.57 7.34
N TYR A 141 -5.58 -5.87 7.50
CA TYR A 141 -5.73 -6.54 8.79
C TYR A 141 -4.70 -7.68 8.87
N GLU A 142 -3.64 -7.47 9.65
CA GLU A 142 -2.48 -8.35 9.69
C GLU A 142 -2.34 -8.98 11.07
N PRO A 143 -2.51 -10.31 11.23
CA PRO A 143 -2.33 -10.95 12.52
C PRO A 143 -0.85 -11.22 12.82
N LEU A 144 -0.49 -11.14 14.10
CA LEU A 144 0.80 -11.63 14.60
C LEU A 144 0.73 -13.13 14.83
N VAL A 145 1.64 -13.87 14.18
CA VAL A 145 1.67 -15.33 14.19
C VAL A 145 3.07 -15.87 14.46
N PHE A 146 3.14 -17.07 15.01
CA PHE A 146 4.41 -17.80 15.14
C PHE A 146 4.74 -18.50 13.82
N ILE A 147 5.94 -18.26 13.30
CA ILE A 147 6.50 -18.97 12.16
C ILE A 147 7.55 -19.94 12.67
N TYR A 148 7.48 -21.20 12.23
CA TYR A 148 8.41 -22.24 12.65
C TYR A 148 8.87 -23.10 11.47
N ASN A 149 10.04 -23.71 11.61
CA ASN A 149 10.56 -24.66 10.64
C ASN A 149 10.10 -26.08 10.98
N LYS A 150 9.25 -26.67 10.13
CA LYS A 150 8.69 -28.03 10.31
C LYS A 150 9.75 -29.14 10.39
N ARG A 151 10.98 -28.90 9.92
CA ARG A 151 12.09 -29.85 10.04
C ARG A 151 12.75 -29.82 11.43
N LEU A 152 12.48 -28.78 12.21
CA LEU A 152 13.13 -28.53 13.49
C LEU A 152 12.18 -28.65 14.68
N ILE A 153 10.89 -28.35 14.50
CA ILE A 153 9.86 -28.41 15.53
C ILE A 153 8.77 -29.37 15.04
N LYS A 154 8.49 -30.42 15.82
CA LYS A 154 7.40 -31.35 15.49
C LYS A 154 6.04 -30.70 15.76
N GLU A 155 4.99 -31.20 15.13
CA GLU A 155 3.65 -30.60 15.20
C GLU A 155 3.07 -30.57 16.61
N ASP A 156 3.37 -31.58 17.43
CA ASP A 156 3.00 -31.67 18.86
C ASP A 156 3.83 -30.75 19.77
N GLU A 157 4.95 -30.23 19.28
CA GLU A 157 5.84 -29.30 19.99
C GLU A 157 5.59 -27.83 19.62
N VAL A 158 4.67 -27.56 18.67
CA VAL A 158 4.38 -26.18 18.22
C VAL A 158 3.71 -25.39 19.34
N PRO A 159 4.27 -24.24 19.76
CA PRO A 159 3.70 -23.43 20.82
C PRO A 159 2.38 -22.79 20.36
N LYS A 160 1.35 -22.88 21.21
CA LYS A 160 0.02 -22.30 20.94
C LYS A 160 -0.23 -21.01 21.71
N SER A 161 0.67 -20.68 22.64
CA SER A 161 0.65 -19.46 23.44
C SER A 161 2.05 -18.89 23.61
N HIS A 162 2.11 -17.62 24.04
CA HIS A 162 3.38 -17.00 24.44
C HIS A 162 4.05 -17.74 25.62
N ALA A 163 3.25 -18.34 26.52
CA ALA A 163 3.79 -19.13 27.63
C ALA A 163 4.43 -20.44 27.14
N ASP A 164 3.81 -21.12 26.17
CA ASP A 164 4.36 -22.31 25.54
C ASP A 164 5.65 -21.97 24.80
N LEU A 165 5.65 -20.85 24.05
CA LEU A 165 6.84 -20.36 23.34
C LEU A 165 7.98 -20.05 24.32
N ALA A 166 7.70 -19.37 25.43
CA ALA A 166 8.70 -19.08 26.45
C ALA A 166 9.26 -20.36 27.09
N THR A 167 8.41 -21.37 27.31
CA THR A 167 8.83 -22.68 27.82
C THR A 167 9.70 -23.42 26.81
N LEU A 168 9.32 -23.40 25.53
CA LEU A 168 10.08 -23.99 24.42
C LEU A 168 11.44 -23.31 24.24
N ILE A 169 11.56 -22.00 24.41
CA ILE A 169 12.86 -21.29 24.32
C ILE A 169 13.77 -21.69 25.49
N LYS A 170 13.23 -21.77 26.71
CA LYS A 170 14.00 -22.12 27.91
C LYS A 170 14.50 -23.56 27.91
N SER A 171 13.80 -24.48 27.25
CA SER A 171 14.20 -25.88 27.20
C SER A 171 15.34 -26.16 26.21
N GLN A 172 15.74 -25.17 25.42
CA GLN A 172 16.74 -25.32 24.37
C GLN A 172 18.13 -24.86 24.83
N PRO A 173 19.21 -25.52 24.36
CA PRO A 173 20.57 -25.09 24.66
C PRO A 173 20.88 -23.70 24.07
N THR A 174 21.87 -23.00 24.64
CA THR A 174 22.20 -21.58 24.38
C THR A 174 22.53 -21.28 22.90
N ASP A 175 22.87 -22.29 22.10
CA ASP A 175 23.17 -22.21 20.65
C ASP A 175 21.98 -22.62 19.74
N SER A 176 20.76 -22.59 20.25
CA SER A 176 19.62 -23.20 19.58
C SER A 176 19.06 -22.42 18.39
N LYS A 177 18.51 -23.21 17.46
CA LYS A 177 17.98 -22.85 16.13
C LYS A 177 16.71 -21.98 16.14
N ILE A 178 16.32 -21.45 17.31
CA ILE A 178 15.15 -20.59 17.47
C ILE A 178 15.60 -19.14 17.37
N LYS A 179 15.52 -18.58 16.16
CA LYS A 179 15.64 -17.14 15.96
C LYS A 179 14.27 -16.54 16.17
N LEU A 180 14.10 -15.74 17.22
CA LEU A 180 13.01 -14.80 17.27
C LEU A 180 13.32 -13.74 16.20
N PRO A 181 12.51 -13.59 15.13
CA PRO A 181 12.58 -12.35 14.39
C PRO A 181 12.29 -11.21 15.38
N PRO A 182 12.84 -9.99 15.16
CA PRO A 182 12.37 -8.84 15.91
C PRO A 182 10.84 -8.86 15.87
N MET A 183 10.18 -8.67 17.03
CA MET A 183 8.73 -8.55 17.09
C MET A 183 8.31 -7.34 16.26
N ILE A 184 8.03 -7.56 14.98
CA ILE A 184 7.35 -6.58 14.16
C ILE A 184 5.89 -6.73 14.54
N SER A 185 5.42 -5.88 15.46
CA SER A 185 4.00 -5.67 15.68
C SER A 185 3.40 -5.08 14.40
N LYS A 186 3.07 -5.93 13.43
CA LYS A 186 2.24 -5.57 12.29
C LYS A 186 0.79 -5.51 12.77
N ASN A 187 0.41 -4.39 13.35
CA ASN A 187 -1.00 -4.04 13.46
C ASN A 187 -1.34 -3.18 12.24
N LEU A 188 -2.59 -3.28 11.78
CA LEU A 188 -3.25 -2.47 10.77
C LEU A 188 -2.37 -1.47 10.00
N LEU A 189 -2.14 -1.68 8.70
CA LEU A 189 -1.46 -0.64 7.92
C LEU A 189 -2.37 0.56 7.72
N TRP A 190 -1.83 1.76 7.96
CA TRP A 190 -2.51 3.00 7.64
C TRP A 190 -1.91 3.65 6.40
N ALA A 191 -2.75 4.02 5.44
CA ALA A 191 -2.40 4.93 4.35
C ALA A 191 -2.78 6.36 4.77
N LEU A 192 -1.82 7.27 4.62
CA LEU A 192 -1.91 8.69 4.97
C LEU A 192 -1.71 9.53 3.72
N CYS A 193 -2.59 10.49 3.46
CA CYS A 193 -2.38 11.48 2.42
C CYS A 193 -1.56 12.65 3.00
N CYS A 194 -0.33 12.79 2.57
CA CYS A 194 0.63 13.77 3.09
C CYS A 194 1.20 14.56 1.92
N ARG A 195 0.65 15.72 1.55
CA ARG A 195 1.26 16.52 0.47
C ARG A 195 2.15 17.62 1.04
N SER A 196 3.44 17.61 0.69
CA SER A 196 4.36 18.72 0.90
C SER A 196 4.87 19.27 -0.45
N LYS A 197 4.07 20.08 -1.14
CA LYS A 197 4.55 20.91 -2.25
C LYS A 197 3.84 22.27 -2.27
N ILE A 198 4.47 23.26 -1.63
CA ILE A 198 4.81 24.57 -2.22
C ILE A 198 6.22 24.91 -1.73
#